data_AF-A0A7S0RI61-F1
#
_entry.id   AF-A0A7S0RI61-F1
#
_cell.length_a   1.000
_cell.length_b   1.000
_cell.length_c   1.000
_cell.angle_alpha   90.00
_cell.angle_beta   90.00
_cell.angle_gamma   90.00
#
_symmetry.space_group_name_H-M   'P 1'
#
loop_
_entity.id
_entity.type
_entity.pdbx_description
1 polymer ?
#
loop_
_entity_poly.entity_id
_entity_poly.type
_entity_poly.pdbx_seq_one_letter_code
_entity_poly.pdbx_strand_id
1 'polypeptide(L)'
;DWSSDVCKEQVEWAKTEKRTFLRQRIELRLASLYLDSKNFQEALVLISSLLSEVKKLDDKLLLVDIHLLESRAHHLLRNLAKSRAALTSARTAANAIYVPLLLQAEIDCQSGTLSAEERDYKTGFSYFFEAFEQSSSLGEPKALDLLKYMLLCKIMMNDAGDVPGIISSKAGLKYTGRGVDAMKAVAKAYQDRSLAAFQGALSAYDAELVGDPLIATHLASLYDTLLEQNLVRLIEPFSRVEISHVASLISLPVEKVETKLSQMILDKKFSGTLDQGAGCLEVFEVAAQDGVYPVTLEVVESMGRVVDTLFARSQKLAAV
;
A
#
# COMPACT_ATOMS: atom_id res chain seq x y z
N ASP A 1 24.40 2.78 -16.57
CA ASP A 1 25.43 3.83 -16.75
C ASP A 1 25.79 4.06 -18.21
N TRP A 2 26.29 3.07 -18.96
CA TRP A 2 26.56 3.25 -20.41
C TRP A 2 25.33 3.74 -21.22
N SER A 3 24.13 3.19 -20.96
CA SER A 3 22.91 3.59 -21.66
C SER A 3 22.46 5.02 -21.36
N SER A 4 22.73 5.55 -20.15
CA SER A 4 22.38 6.93 -19.81
C SER A 4 23.31 7.93 -20.49
N ASP A 5 24.59 7.58 -20.63
CA ASP A 5 25.57 8.45 -21.29
C ASP A 5 25.33 8.50 -22.80
N VAL A 6 24.99 7.37 -23.43
CA VAL A 6 24.55 7.34 -24.84
C VAL A 6 23.29 8.19 -25.05
N CYS A 7 22.32 8.15 -24.13
CA CYS A 7 21.14 9.00 -24.24
C CYS A 7 21.48 10.49 -24.11
N LYS A 8 22.45 10.88 -23.26
CA LYS A 8 22.91 12.27 -23.16
C LYS A 8 23.58 12.74 -24.45
N GLU A 9 24.47 11.93 -25.02
CA GLU A 9 25.11 12.22 -26.32
C GLU A 9 24.07 12.37 -27.44
N GLN A 10 23.05 11.51 -27.45
CA GLN A 10 21.95 11.59 -28.42
C GLN A 10 21.09 12.85 -28.23
N VAL A 11 20.90 13.32 -26.98
CA VAL A 11 20.22 14.60 -26.70
C VAL A 11 21.05 15.78 -27.22
N GLU A 12 22.36 15.78 -27.01
CA GLU A 12 23.25 16.83 -27.54
C GLU A 12 23.25 16.85 -29.07
N TRP A 13 23.34 15.67 -29.69
CA TRP A 13 23.23 15.55 -31.15
C TRP A 13 21.88 16.08 -31.66
N ALA A 14 20.76 15.70 -31.03
CA ALA A 14 19.43 16.19 -31.41
C ALA A 14 19.28 17.71 -31.26
N LYS A 15 19.98 18.33 -30.29
CA LYS A 15 20.07 19.79 -30.13
C LYS A 15 20.86 20.43 -31.27
N THR A 16 22.00 19.85 -31.65
CA THR A 16 22.82 20.36 -32.78
C THR A 16 22.08 20.30 -34.11
N GLU A 17 21.32 19.24 -34.36
CA GLU A 17 20.51 19.08 -35.58
C GLU A 17 19.13 19.76 -35.52
N LYS A 18 18.81 20.44 -34.41
CA LYS A 18 17.51 21.14 -34.19
C LYS A 18 16.28 20.24 -34.34
N ARG A 19 16.38 18.94 -34.03
CA ARG A 19 15.25 18.00 -34.07
C ARG A 19 14.50 17.96 -32.75
N THR A 20 13.52 18.85 -32.58
CA THR A 20 12.78 19.05 -31.31
C THR A 20 11.97 17.82 -30.86
N PHE A 21 11.19 17.20 -31.75
CA PHE A 21 10.38 16.02 -31.41
C PHE A 21 11.22 14.80 -31.03
N LEU A 22 12.34 14.59 -31.73
CA LEU A 22 13.25 13.49 -31.44
C LEU A 22 13.93 13.69 -30.08
N ARG A 23 14.38 14.93 -29.80
CA ARG A 23 14.94 15.29 -28.50
C ARG A 23 13.99 14.95 -27.36
N GLN A 24 12.71 15.34 -27.46
CA GLN A 24 11.73 15.10 -26.40
C GLN A 24 11.51 13.61 -26.11
N ARG A 25 11.49 12.76 -27.16
CA ARG A 25 11.39 11.31 -26.99
C ARG A 25 12.64 10.70 -26.34
N ILE A 26 13.82 11.20 -26.70
CA ILE A 26 15.09 10.74 -26.09
C ILE A 26 15.18 11.21 -24.63
N GLU A 27 14.75 12.44 -24.33
CA GLU A 27 14.70 12.96 -22.96
C GLU A 27 13.69 12.19 -22.10
N LEU A 28 12.54 11.80 -22.64
CA LEU A 28 11.60 10.90 -21.95
C LEU A 28 12.25 9.54 -21.67
N ARG A 29 12.97 8.97 -22.65
CA ARG A 29 13.69 7.70 -22.45
C ARG A 29 14.79 7.83 -21.40
N LEU A 30 15.51 8.94 -21.40
CA LEU A 30 16.52 9.28 -20.39
C LEU A 30 15.90 9.39 -19.00
N ALA A 31 14.75 10.04 -18.88
CA ALA A 31 14.02 10.13 -17.62
C ALA A 31 13.61 8.74 -17.09
N SER A 32 13.18 7.82 -17.97
CA SER A 32 12.92 6.42 -17.57
C SER A 32 14.18 5.72 -17.05
N LEU A 33 15.32 5.90 -17.71
CA LEU A 33 16.60 5.33 -17.25
C LEU A 33 17.03 5.91 -15.90
N TYR A 34 16.77 7.20 -15.65
CA TYR A 34 17.04 7.81 -14.36
C TYR A 34 16.16 7.26 -13.24
N LEU A 35 14.90 6.90 -13.53
CA LEU A 35 14.06 6.19 -12.55
C LEU A 35 14.60 4.80 -12.24
N ASP A 36 15.04 4.05 -13.25
CA ASP A 36 15.62 2.71 -13.07
C ASP A 36 16.93 2.76 -12.26
N SER A 37 17.72 3.82 -12.42
CA SER A 37 18.95 4.07 -11.66
C SER A 37 18.73 4.79 -10.30
N LYS A 38 17.46 5.00 -9.89
CA LYS A 38 17.06 5.65 -8.64
C LYS A 38 17.47 7.13 -8.50
N ASN A 39 17.81 7.80 -9.60
CA ASN A 39 18.13 9.24 -9.63
C ASN A 39 16.84 10.08 -9.80
N PHE A 40 16.00 10.11 -8.76
CA PHE A 40 14.67 10.71 -8.84
C PHE A 40 14.68 12.24 -9.03
N GLN A 41 15.66 12.94 -8.48
CA GLN A 41 15.71 14.41 -8.56
C GLN A 41 15.98 14.89 -9.99
N GLU A 42 16.98 14.32 -10.65
CA GLU A 42 17.32 14.64 -12.04
C GLU A 42 16.18 14.25 -12.99
N ALA A 43 15.55 13.09 -12.75
CA ALA A 43 14.36 12.67 -13.50
C ALA A 43 13.22 13.67 -13.39
N LEU A 44 12.89 14.15 -12.19
CA LEU A 44 11.80 15.11 -11.98
C LEU A 44 12.07 16.47 -12.62
N VAL A 45 13.31 16.97 -12.56
CA VAL A 45 13.69 18.22 -13.23
C VAL A 45 13.49 18.07 -14.74
N LEU A 46 13.98 16.96 -15.32
CA LEU A 46 13.83 16.68 -16.75
C LEU A 46 12.34 16.56 -17.15
N ILE A 47 11.56 15.79 -16.40
CA ILE A 47 10.11 15.63 -16.62
C ILE A 47 9.38 16.97 -16.54
N SER A 48 9.69 17.83 -15.56
CA SER A 48 9.04 19.13 -15.41
C SER A 48 9.33 20.07 -16.59
N SER A 49 10.58 20.05 -17.09
CA SER A 49 10.95 20.83 -18.28
C SER A 49 10.23 20.34 -19.53
N LEU A 50 10.23 19.01 -19.77
CA LEU A 50 9.52 18.36 -20.86
C LEU A 50 8.02 18.66 -20.84
N LEU A 51 7.39 18.57 -19.68
CA LEU A 51 5.97 18.81 -19.50
C LEU A 51 5.59 20.26 -19.87
N SER A 52 6.43 21.23 -19.54
CA SER A 52 6.21 22.64 -19.90
C SER A 52 6.32 22.91 -21.41
N GLU A 53 7.17 22.15 -22.10
CA GLU A 53 7.39 22.26 -23.55
C GLU A 53 6.30 21.52 -24.34
N VAL A 54 5.99 20.29 -23.96
CA VAL A 54 5.02 19.43 -24.65
C VAL A 54 3.59 19.96 -24.48
N LYS A 55 3.26 20.59 -23.33
CA LYS A 55 1.98 21.30 -23.17
C LYS A 55 1.74 22.42 -24.19
N LYS A 56 2.80 23.04 -24.73
CA LYS A 56 2.67 24.09 -25.76
C LYS A 56 2.45 23.51 -27.16
N LEU A 57 2.82 22.25 -27.37
CA LEU A 57 2.79 21.58 -28.67
C LEU A 57 1.53 20.71 -28.88
N ASP A 58 0.78 20.41 -27.81
CA ASP A 58 -0.44 19.56 -27.80
C ASP A 58 -0.24 18.15 -28.39
N ASP A 59 0.97 17.59 -28.29
CA ASP A 59 1.21 16.16 -28.56
C ASP A 59 0.68 15.33 -27.39
N LYS A 60 -0.58 14.92 -27.49
CA LYS A 60 -1.31 14.21 -26.43
C LYS A 60 -0.73 12.85 -26.10
N LEU A 61 -0.17 12.12 -27.08
CA LEU A 61 0.40 10.79 -26.83
C LEU A 61 1.65 10.91 -25.96
N LEU A 62 2.57 11.81 -26.33
CA LEU A 62 3.77 12.08 -25.56
C LEU A 62 3.43 12.65 -24.17
N LEU A 63 2.37 13.45 -24.06
CA LEU A 63 1.92 14.00 -22.78
C LEU A 63 1.43 12.91 -21.82
N VAL A 64 0.74 11.88 -22.31
CA VAL A 64 0.33 10.72 -21.50
C VAL A 64 1.56 10.00 -20.94
N ASP A 65 2.55 9.71 -21.79
CA ASP A 65 3.79 9.05 -21.36
C ASP A 65 4.54 9.86 -20.28
N ILE A 66 4.63 11.18 -20.46
CA ILE A 66 5.28 12.08 -19.49
C ILE A 66 4.54 12.05 -18.14
N HIS A 67 3.21 12.16 -18.15
CA HIS A 67 2.42 12.13 -16.91
C HIS A 67 2.44 10.76 -16.22
N LEU A 68 2.51 9.67 -16.99
CA LEU A 68 2.67 8.32 -16.43
C LEU A 68 4.04 8.18 -15.75
N LEU A 69 5.11 8.68 -16.39
CA LEU A 69 6.45 8.67 -15.82
C LEU A 69 6.56 9.56 -14.56
N GLU A 70 5.91 10.72 -14.58
CA GLU A 70 5.78 11.62 -13.42
C GLU A 70 5.07 10.93 -12.26
N SER A 71 3.96 10.23 -12.54
CA SER A 71 3.21 9.45 -11.54
C SER A 71 4.09 8.37 -10.90
N ARG A 72 4.84 7.61 -11.71
CA ARG A 72 5.78 6.58 -11.23
C ARG A 72 6.90 7.18 -10.38
N ALA A 73 7.49 8.30 -10.80
CA ALA A 73 8.53 8.99 -10.06
C ALA A 73 8.04 9.43 -8.67
N HIS A 74 6.85 10.01 -8.59
CA HIS A 74 6.26 10.45 -7.32
C HIS A 74 5.85 9.29 -6.41
N HIS A 75 5.39 8.18 -6.98
CA HIS A 75 5.09 6.96 -6.21
C HIS A 75 6.37 6.39 -5.57
N LEU A 76 7.48 6.31 -6.31
CA LEU A 76 8.77 5.86 -5.75
C LEU A 76 9.30 6.76 -4.63
N LEU A 77 8.98 8.06 -4.67
CA LEU A 77 9.25 9.02 -3.60
C LEU A 77 8.22 9.01 -2.45
N ARG A 78 7.28 8.06 -2.46
CA ARG A 78 6.16 7.93 -1.50
C ARG A 78 5.26 9.17 -1.41
N ASN A 79 5.19 9.97 -2.47
CA ASN A 79 4.28 11.11 -2.57
C ASN A 79 3.00 10.71 -3.34
N LEU A 80 2.07 10.08 -2.62
CA LEU A 80 0.83 9.53 -3.19
C LEU A 80 -0.07 10.61 -3.80
N ALA A 81 -0.19 11.76 -3.13
CA ALA A 81 -1.06 12.84 -3.58
C ALA A 81 -0.64 13.40 -4.96
N LYS A 82 0.66 13.65 -5.15
CA LYS A 82 1.18 14.11 -6.45
C LYS A 82 1.13 13.02 -7.52
N SER A 83 1.42 11.78 -7.14
CA SER A 83 1.34 10.65 -8.06
C SER A 83 -0.09 10.46 -8.61
N ARG A 84 -1.11 10.56 -7.74
CA ARG A 84 -2.52 10.50 -8.13
C ARG A 84 -2.94 11.67 -9.03
N ALA A 85 -2.47 12.88 -8.73
CA ALA A 85 -2.75 14.06 -9.56
C ALA A 85 -2.16 13.92 -10.98
N ALA A 86 -0.93 13.44 -11.09
CA ALA A 86 -0.28 13.15 -12.36
C ALA A 86 -1.02 12.04 -13.13
N LEU A 87 -1.43 10.96 -12.46
CA LEU A 87 -2.19 9.87 -13.08
C LEU A 87 -3.57 10.33 -13.58
N THR A 88 -4.26 11.20 -12.82
CA THR A 88 -5.53 11.80 -13.25
C THR A 88 -5.34 12.59 -14.54
N SER A 89 -4.26 13.37 -14.61
CA SER A 89 -3.89 14.12 -15.81
C SER A 89 -3.59 13.18 -17.00
N ALA A 90 -2.87 12.07 -16.75
CA ALA A 90 -2.61 11.05 -17.76
C ALA A 90 -3.91 10.43 -18.30
N ARG A 91 -4.87 10.08 -17.42
CA ARG A 91 -6.17 9.51 -17.82
C ARG A 91 -7.02 10.50 -18.62
N THR A 92 -7.06 11.78 -18.22
CA THR A 92 -7.78 12.81 -18.98
C THR A 92 -7.19 12.98 -20.38
N ALA A 93 -5.86 12.98 -20.49
CA ALA A 93 -5.18 13.04 -21.78
C ALA A 93 -5.43 11.78 -22.62
N ALA A 94 -5.38 10.60 -22.00
CA ALA A 94 -5.64 9.30 -22.62
C ALA A 94 -7.06 9.23 -23.20
N ASN A 95 -8.08 9.69 -22.48
CA ASN A 95 -9.47 9.69 -22.96
C ASN A 95 -9.71 10.57 -24.20
N ALA A 96 -8.82 11.54 -24.46
CA ALA A 96 -8.94 12.44 -25.60
C ALA A 96 -8.36 11.87 -26.90
N ILE A 97 -7.73 10.69 -26.85
CA ILE A 97 -7.03 10.05 -27.97
C ILE A 97 -7.24 8.54 -27.93
N TYR A 98 -6.96 7.87 -29.05
CA TYR A 98 -6.89 6.41 -29.07
C TYR A 98 -5.48 6.00 -28.61
N VAL A 99 -5.40 5.42 -27.41
CA VAL A 99 -4.14 5.01 -26.78
C VAL A 99 -3.78 3.58 -27.22
N PRO A 100 -2.50 3.29 -27.53
CA PRO A 100 -2.05 1.92 -27.79
C PRO A 100 -2.31 1.01 -26.58
N LEU A 101 -2.66 -0.25 -26.83
CA LEU A 101 -3.00 -1.22 -25.77
C LEU A 101 -1.93 -1.37 -24.68
N LEU A 102 -0.64 -1.30 -25.05
CA LEU A 102 0.45 -1.37 -24.06
C LEU A 102 0.46 -0.17 -23.11
N LEU A 103 0.28 1.03 -23.64
CA LEU A 103 0.26 2.24 -22.83
C LEU A 103 -0.99 2.29 -21.95
N GLN A 104 -2.13 1.81 -22.46
CA GLN A 104 -3.34 1.64 -21.66
C GLN A 104 -3.12 0.66 -20.49
N ALA A 105 -2.50 -0.49 -20.75
CA ALA A 105 -2.16 -1.46 -19.70
C ALA A 105 -1.22 -0.88 -18.64
N GLU A 106 -0.26 -0.01 -19.02
CA GLU A 106 0.62 0.66 -18.05
C GLU A 106 -0.12 1.71 -17.21
N ILE A 107 -1.07 2.44 -17.79
CA ILE A 107 -1.94 3.38 -17.05
C ILE A 107 -2.79 2.61 -16.03
N ASP A 108 -3.37 1.48 -16.44
CA ASP A 108 -4.21 0.66 -15.58
C ASP A 108 -3.38 -0.02 -14.48
N CYS A 109 -2.17 -0.48 -14.78
CA CYS A 109 -1.21 -1.00 -13.79
C CYS A 109 -0.85 0.05 -12.74
N GLN A 110 -0.53 1.28 -13.16
CA GLN A 110 -0.21 2.37 -12.23
C GLN A 110 -1.44 2.77 -11.40
N SER A 111 -2.63 2.74 -12.01
CA SER A 111 -3.90 2.96 -11.31
C SER A 111 -4.14 1.91 -10.23
N GLY A 112 -3.93 0.64 -10.54
CA GLY A 112 -4.04 -0.46 -9.58
C GLY A 112 -3.03 -0.36 -8.44
N THR A 113 -1.80 0.09 -8.73
CA THR A 113 -0.73 0.26 -7.73
C THR A 113 -1.09 1.33 -6.70
N LEU A 114 -1.55 2.51 -7.15
CA LEU A 114 -2.03 3.57 -6.26
C LEU A 114 -3.31 3.13 -5.52
N SER A 115 -4.21 2.45 -6.22
CA SER A 115 -5.29 1.60 -5.71
C SER A 115 -4.94 0.87 -4.41
N ALA A 116 -3.95 0.00 -4.54
CA ALA A 116 -3.50 -0.90 -3.49
C ALA A 116 -2.87 -0.14 -2.32
N GLU A 117 -2.07 0.90 -2.57
CA GLU A 117 -1.48 1.73 -1.52
C GLU A 117 -2.53 2.48 -0.67
N GLU A 118 -3.65 2.86 -1.29
CA GLU A 118 -4.80 3.48 -0.61
C GLU A 118 -5.67 2.49 0.17
N ARG A 119 -5.31 1.20 0.15
CA ARG A 119 -6.07 0.08 0.72
C ARG A 119 -7.43 -0.16 0.05
N ASP A 120 -7.70 0.44 -1.10
CA ASP A 120 -8.84 0.07 -1.93
C ASP A 120 -8.43 -1.03 -2.92
N TYR A 121 -8.32 -2.24 -2.38
CA TYR A 121 -7.94 -3.40 -3.17
C TYR A 121 -9.01 -3.75 -4.21
N LYS A 122 -10.29 -3.39 -3.99
CA LYS A 122 -11.41 -3.79 -4.85
C LYS A 122 -11.33 -3.12 -6.21
N THR A 123 -11.11 -1.80 -6.21
CA THR A 123 -10.85 -1.08 -7.45
C THR A 123 -9.49 -1.44 -8.03
N GLY A 124 -8.48 -1.64 -7.18
CA GLY A 124 -7.16 -2.10 -7.60
C GLY A 124 -7.20 -3.40 -8.40
N PHE A 125 -7.96 -4.39 -7.94
CA PHE A 125 -8.14 -5.67 -8.63
C PHE A 125 -8.73 -5.50 -10.04
N SER A 126 -9.75 -4.65 -10.19
CA SER A 126 -10.36 -4.38 -11.50
C SER A 126 -9.35 -3.77 -12.47
N TYR A 127 -8.56 -2.80 -12.02
CA TYR A 127 -7.52 -2.19 -12.85
C TYR A 127 -6.42 -3.19 -13.24
N PHE A 128 -5.96 -4.00 -12.30
CA PHE A 128 -4.97 -5.04 -12.61
C PHE A 128 -5.53 -6.12 -13.55
N PHE A 129 -6.81 -6.46 -13.44
CA PHE A 129 -7.48 -7.41 -14.34
C PHE A 129 -7.50 -6.89 -15.79
N GLU A 130 -7.92 -5.62 -15.99
CA GLU A 130 -7.92 -5.00 -17.32
C GLU A 130 -6.49 -4.91 -17.91
N ALA A 131 -5.52 -4.50 -17.09
CA ALA A 131 -4.11 -4.46 -17.50
C ALA A 131 -3.58 -5.86 -17.88
N PHE A 132 -3.98 -6.90 -17.14
CA PHE A 132 -3.58 -8.28 -17.37
C PHE A 132 -4.18 -8.85 -18.66
N GLU A 133 -5.46 -8.62 -18.95
CA GLU A 133 -6.07 -9.07 -20.21
C GLU A 133 -5.39 -8.45 -21.44
N GLN A 134 -5.09 -7.15 -21.36
CA GLN A 134 -4.36 -6.43 -22.40
C GLN A 134 -2.95 -7.00 -22.57
N SER A 135 -2.17 -7.10 -21.49
CA SER A 135 -0.79 -7.60 -21.53
C SER A 135 -0.69 -9.07 -21.93
N SER A 136 -1.67 -9.89 -21.53
CA SER A 136 -1.74 -11.33 -21.86
C SER A 136 -2.05 -11.58 -23.32
N SER A 137 -2.86 -10.72 -23.93
CA SER A 137 -3.18 -10.75 -25.36
C SER A 137 -1.96 -10.43 -26.22
N LEU A 138 -1.09 -9.53 -25.75
CA LEU A 138 0.18 -9.20 -26.40
C LEU A 138 1.33 -10.16 -26.05
N GLY A 139 1.18 -10.98 -25.00
CA GLY A 139 2.19 -11.95 -24.58
C GLY A 139 3.43 -11.33 -23.93
N GLU A 140 3.28 -10.17 -23.29
CA GLU A 140 4.40 -9.52 -22.60
C GLU A 140 4.78 -10.22 -21.28
N PRO A 141 6.07 -10.22 -20.92
CA PRO A 141 6.53 -10.83 -19.66
C PRO A 141 5.96 -10.13 -18.41
N LYS A 142 5.60 -8.83 -18.51
CA LYS A 142 4.93 -8.05 -17.44
C LYS A 142 3.58 -8.63 -17.03
N ALA A 143 2.96 -9.47 -17.86
CA ALA A 143 1.69 -10.13 -17.52
C ALA A 143 1.81 -11.02 -16.26
N LEU A 144 2.99 -11.59 -16.00
CA LEU A 144 3.23 -12.39 -14.80
C LEU A 144 3.19 -11.54 -13.53
N ASP A 145 3.77 -10.34 -13.57
CA ASP A 145 3.79 -9.42 -12.42
C ASP A 145 2.38 -8.87 -12.14
N LEU A 146 1.62 -8.54 -13.19
CA LEU A 146 0.21 -8.16 -13.06
C LEU A 146 -0.63 -9.26 -12.43
N LEU A 147 -0.39 -10.53 -12.81
CA LEU A 147 -1.06 -11.67 -12.19
C LEU A 147 -0.71 -11.78 -10.69
N LYS A 148 0.54 -11.55 -10.30
CA LYS A 148 0.92 -11.51 -8.88
C LYS A 148 0.16 -10.41 -8.14
N TYR A 149 0.07 -9.20 -8.70
CA TYR A 149 -0.66 -8.09 -8.08
C TYR A 149 -2.16 -8.39 -7.94
N MET A 150 -2.78 -9.02 -8.94
CA MET A 150 -4.18 -9.45 -8.85
C MET A 150 -4.41 -10.45 -7.69
N LEU A 151 -3.53 -11.46 -7.58
CA LEU A 151 -3.61 -12.44 -6.51
C LEU A 151 -3.37 -11.78 -5.14
N LEU A 152 -2.43 -10.84 -5.06
CA LEU A 152 -2.18 -10.06 -3.85
C LEU A 152 -3.41 -9.28 -3.42
N CYS A 153 -4.06 -8.54 -4.33
CA CYS A 153 -5.29 -7.81 -4.02
C CYS A 153 -6.38 -8.73 -3.46
N LYS A 154 -6.53 -9.94 -4.02
CA LYS A 154 -7.49 -10.94 -3.52
C LYS A 154 -7.16 -11.47 -2.13
N ILE A 155 -5.88 -11.71 -1.84
CA ILE A 155 -5.43 -12.09 -0.49
C ILE A 155 -5.70 -10.95 0.49
N MET A 156 -5.41 -9.69 0.12
CA MET A 156 -5.66 -8.51 0.95
C MET A 156 -7.15 -8.22 1.18
N MET A 157 -8.04 -8.65 0.28
CA MET A 157 -9.50 -8.60 0.46
C MET A 157 -10.04 -9.64 1.44
N ASN A 158 -9.20 -10.51 2.00
CA ASN A 158 -9.60 -11.67 2.80
C ASN A 158 -10.29 -12.78 2.00
N ASP A 159 -10.29 -12.70 0.66
CA ASP A 159 -10.90 -13.68 -0.26
C ASP A 159 -9.83 -14.66 -0.81
N ALA A 160 -9.02 -15.23 0.08
CA ALA A 160 -7.95 -16.16 -0.31
C ALA A 160 -8.45 -17.45 -0.98
N GLY A 161 -9.74 -17.78 -0.83
CA GLY A 161 -10.38 -18.93 -1.48
C GLY A 161 -10.56 -18.79 -3.00
N ASP A 162 -10.58 -17.58 -3.54
CA ASP A 162 -10.70 -17.33 -4.99
C ASP A 162 -9.36 -17.52 -5.73
N VAL A 163 -8.24 -17.45 -5.01
CA VAL A 163 -6.88 -17.49 -5.58
C VAL A 163 -6.62 -18.78 -6.38
N PRO A 164 -6.93 -19.99 -5.88
CA PRO A 164 -6.79 -21.22 -6.68
C PRO A 164 -7.68 -21.22 -7.94
N GLY A 165 -8.87 -20.62 -7.85
CA GLY A 165 -9.80 -20.49 -8.98
C GLY A 165 -9.21 -19.62 -10.10
N ILE A 166 -8.64 -18.47 -9.74
CA ILE A 166 -7.97 -17.56 -10.69
C ILE A 166 -6.76 -18.23 -11.35
N ILE A 167 -5.96 -18.97 -10.59
CA ILE A 167 -4.79 -19.70 -11.12
C ILE A 167 -5.22 -20.81 -12.09
N SER A 168 -6.31 -21.52 -11.77
CA SER A 168 -6.85 -22.59 -12.62
C SER A 168 -7.53 -22.10 -13.90
N SER A 169 -7.74 -20.79 -14.05
CA SER A 169 -8.33 -20.21 -15.25
C SER A 169 -7.43 -20.40 -16.49
N LYS A 170 -8.04 -20.35 -17.68
CA LYS A 170 -7.33 -20.49 -18.97
C LYS A 170 -6.17 -19.47 -19.12
N ALA A 171 -6.33 -18.27 -18.57
CA ALA A 171 -5.31 -17.24 -18.60
C ALA A 171 -4.21 -17.46 -17.54
N GLY A 172 -4.57 -17.95 -16.35
CA GLY A 172 -3.60 -18.30 -15.29
C GLY A 172 -2.72 -19.50 -15.63
N LEU A 173 -3.27 -20.52 -16.30
CA LEU A 173 -2.52 -21.70 -16.75
C LEU A 173 -1.37 -21.36 -17.70
N LYS A 174 -1.54 -20.30 -18.52
CA LYS A 174 -0.53 -19.84 -19.49
C LYS A 174 0.72 -19.24 -18.81
N TYR A 175 0.57 -18.67 -17.62
CA TYR A 175 1.64 -18.01 -16.86
C TYR A 175 2.00 -18.75 -15.58
N THR A 176 1.91 -20.08 -15.60
CA THR A 176 2.33 -20.92 -14.47
C THR A 176 3.84 -20.78 -14.24
N GLY A 177 4.21 -20.51 -12.99
CA GLY A 177 5.60 -20.27 -12.62
C GLY A 177 5.76 -20.12 -11.12
N ARG A 178 7.03 -20.03 -10.69
CA ARG A 178 7.41 -19.98 -9.27
C ARG A 178 6.75 -18.83 -8.51
N GLY A 179 6.53 -17.69 -9.16
CA GLY A 179 5.83 -16.55 -8.57
C GLY A 179 4.34 -16.83 -8.26
N VAL A 180 3.65 -17.60 -9.10
CA VAL A 180 2.25 -17.99 -8.86
C VAL A 180 2.15 -19.03 -7.74
N ASP A 181 3.10 -19.97 -7.70
CA ASP A 181 3.20 -20.95 -6.62
C ASP A 181 3.48 -20.29 -5.25
N ALA A 182 4.31 -19.23 -5.24
CA ALA A 182 4.54 -18.41 -4.06
C ALA A 182 3.23 -17.77 -3.56
N MET A 183 2.47 -17.12 -4.45
CA MET A 183 1.19 -16.50 -4.09
C MET A 183 0.14 -17.54 -3.65
N LYS A 184 0.15 -18.73 -4.23
CA LYS A 184 -0.70 -19.84 -3.81
C LYS A 184 -0.33 -20.34 -2.41
N ALA A 185 0.96 -20.47 -2.10
CA ALA A 185 1.43 -20.86 -0.77
C ALA A 185 1.06 -19.81 0.29
N VAL A 186 1.23 -18.52 -0.03
CA VAL A 186 0.82 -17.40 0.83
C VAL A 186 -0.69 -17.39 1.05
N ALA A 187 -1.49 -17.55 -0.01
CA ALA A 187 -2.95 -17.61 0.10
C ALA A 187 -3.42 -18.79 0.97
N LYS A 188 -2.80 -19.96 0.80
CA LYS A 188 -3.09 -21.14 1.63
C LYS A 188 -2.72 -20.90 3.10
N ALA A 189 -1.53 -20.35 3.36
CA ALA A 189 -1.09 -20.04 4.72
C ALA A 189 -2.03 -19.02 5.40
N TYR A 190 -2.53 -18.05 4.64
CA TYR A 190 -3.49 -17.07 5.11
C TYR A 190 -4.87 -17.69 5.37
N GLN A 191 -5.34 -18.58 4.50
CA GLN A 191 -6.60 -19.32 4.67
C GLN A 191 -6.56 -20.25 5.90
N ASP A 192 -5.44 -20.96 6.10
CA ASP A 192 -5.18 -21.82 7.26
C ASP A 192 -4.86 -21.02 8.53
N ARG A 193 -4.74 -19.68 8.41
CA ARG A 193 -4.33 -18.72 9.46
C ARG A 193 -3.04 -19.12 10.18
N SER A 194 -2.11 -19.77 9.47
CA SER A 194 -0.89 -20.32 10.05
C SER A 194 0.31 -19.42 9.80
N LEU A 195 0.81 -18.80 10.86
CA LEU A 195 2.01 -17.94 10.82
C LEU A 195 3.27 -18.74 10.43
N ALA A 196 3.40 -19.98 10.90
CA ALA A 196 4.54 -20.83 10.58
C ALA A 196 4.59 -21.16 9.08
N ALA A 197 3.44 -21.48 8.48
CA ALA A 197 3.34 -21.71 7.04
C ALA A 197 3.64 -20.43 6.23
N PHE A 198 3.22 -19.27 6.74
CA PHE A 198 3.47 -17.98 6.10
C PHE A 198 4.97 -17.62 6.11
N GLN A 199 5.66 -17.79 7.25
CA GLN A 199 7.12 -17.58 7.35
C GLN A 199 7.90 -18.61 6.50
N GLY A 200 7.43 -19.86 6.45
CA GLY A 200 7.98 -20.88 5.55
C GLY A 200 7.84 -20.50 4.08
N ALA A 201 6.69 -19.95 3.68
CA ALA A 201 6.47 -19.45 2.32
C ALA A 201 7.36 -18.24 2.01
N LEU A 202 7.50 -17.29 2.95
CA LEU A 202 8.33 -16.10 2.74
C LEU A 202 9.81 -16.46 2.56
N SER A 203 10.34 -17.39 3.37
CA SER A 203 11.73 -17.86 3.26
C SER A 203 11.99 -18.70 1.99
N ALA A 204 11.04 -19.51 1.54
CA ALA A 204 11.19 -20.32 0.34
C ALA A 204 11.13 -19.51 -0.98
N TYR A 205 10.42 -18.37 -0.96
CA TYR A 205 10.13 -17.54 -2.13
C TYR A 205 10.65 -16.09 -2.01
N ASP A 206 11.73 -15.87 -1.25
CA ASP A 206 12.32 -14.56 -0.98
C ASP A 206 12.59 -13.73 -2.26
N ALA A 207 13.16 -14.36 -3.29
CA ALA A 207 13.48 -13.70 -4.57
C ALA A 207 12.25 -13.15 -5.31
N GLU A 208 11.07 -13.77 -5.16
CA GLU A 208 9.85 -13.39 -5.87
C GLU A 208 8.96 -12.46 -5.04
N LEU A 209 9.03 -12.55 -3.71
CA LEU A 209 8.17 -11.80 -2.78
C LEU A 209 8.84 -10.53 -2.24
N VAL A 210 10.14 -10.58 -1.94
CA VAL A 210 10.91 -9.45 -1.42
C VAL A 210 11.55 -8.63 -2.56
N GLY A 211 11.77 -9.26 -3.71
CA GLY A 211 12.27 -8.59 -4.92
C GLY A 211 11.34 -7.49 -5.46
N ASP A 212 10.05 -7.60 -5.18
CA ASP A 212 9.04 -6.61 -5.57
C ASP A 212 8.67 -5.68 -4.39
N PRO A 213 8.98 -4.38 -4.48
CA PRO A 213 8.67 -3.43 -3.42
C PRO A 213 7.19 -3.33 -3.08
N LEU A 214 6.29 -3.49 -4.06
CA LEU A 214 4.85 -3.39 -3.82
C LEU A 214 4.38 -4.59 -3.00
N ILE A 215 4.72 -5.80 -3.45
CA ILE A 215 4.35 -7.05 -2.77
C ILE A 215 4.92 -7.06 -1.34
N ALA A 216 6.19 -6.69 -1.16
CA ALA A 216 6.84 -6.67 0.15
C ALA A 216 6.11 -5.77 1.16
N THR A 217 5.68 -4.57 0.75
CA THR A 217 4.94 -3.67 1.65
C THR A 217 3.59 -4.22 2.08
N HIS A 218 2.84 -4.82 1.15
CA HIS A 218 1.54 -5.40 1.47
C HIS A 218 1.67 -6.71 2.25
N LEU A 219 2.69 -7.54 1.99
CA LEU A 219 2.97 -8.74 2.78
C LEU A 219 3.36 -8.41 4.22
N ALA A 220 4.09 -7.33 4.47
CA ALA A 220 4.37 -6.87 5.82
C ALA A 220 3.07 -6.48 6.56
N SER A 221 2.19 -5.72 5.89
CA SER A 221 0.88 -5.39 6.44
C SER A 221 0.01 -6.64 6.66
N LEU A 222 0.10 -7.64 5.78
CA LEU A 222 -0.63 -8.90 5.89
C LEU A 222 -0.11 -9.77 7.05
N TYR A 223 1.21 -9.76 7.27
CA TYR A 223 1.82 -10.44 8.40
C TYR A 223 1.32 -9.85 9.73
N ASP A 224 1.25 -8.51 9.81
CA ASP A 224 0.72 -7.82 10.99
C ASP A 224 -0.75 -8.18 11.25
N THR A 225 -1.61 -8.15 10.23
CA THR A 225 -3.03 -8.51 10.39
C THR A 225 -3.22 -9.98 10.74
N LEU A 226 -2.43 -10.87 10.15
CA LEU A 226 -2.47 -12.31 10.45
C LEU A 226 -2.02 -12.59 11.89
N LEU A 227 -0.96 -11.91 12.36
CA LEU A 227 -0.48 -12.02 13.72
C LEU A 227 -1.54 -11.54 14.71
N GLU A 228 -2.20 -10.42 14.43
CA GLU A 228 -3.28 -9.89 15.25
C GLU A 228 -4.48 -10.83 15.33
N GLN A 229 -4.95 -11.34 14.19
CA GLN A 229 -6.07 -12.29 14.17
C GLN A 229 -5.76 -13.58 14.93
N ASN A 230 -4.52 -14.07 14.83
CA ASN A 230 -4.09 -15.25 15.55
C ASN A 230 -3.99 -14.97 17.06
N LEU A 231 -3.47 -13.81 17.46
CA LEU A 231 -3.42 -13.38 18.86
C LEU A 231 -4.83 -13.26 19.46
N VAL A 232 -5.77 -12.59 18.78
CA VAL A 232 -7.16 -12.47 19.25
C VAL A 232 -7.80 -13.84 19.50
N ARG A 233 -7.62 -14.78 18.56
CA ARG A 233 -8.16 -16.14 18.70
C ARG A 233 -7.54 -16.90 19.87
N LEU A 234 -6.25 -16.73 20.12
CA LEU A 234 -5.55 -17.41 21.20
C LEU A 234 -5.93 -16.86 22.59
N ILE A 235 -6.24 -15.56 22.69
CA ILE A 235 -6.59 -14.92 23.96
C ILE A 235 -8.09 -14.99 24.27
N GLU A 236 -8.97 -15.08 23.27
CA GLU A 236 -10.44 -15.09 23.43
C GLU A 236 -10.96 -16.10 24.48
N PRO A 237 -10.44 -17.33 24.61
CA PRO A 237 -10.94 -18.30 25.58
C PRO A 237 -10.53 -18.04 27.04
N PHE A 238 -9.60 -17.12 27.28
CA PHE A 238 -8.91 -17.00 28.56
C PHE A 238 -9.06 -15.60 29.17
N SER A 239 -9.37 -15.53 30.46
CA SER A 239 -9.38 -14.27 31.21
C SER A 239 -7.99 -13.85 31.69
N ARG A 240 -7.08 -14.81 31.91
CA ARG A 240 -5.69 -14.58 32.30
C ARG A 240 -4.77 -15.59 31.63
N VAL A 241 -3.73 -15.12 30.94
CA VAL A 241 -2.81 -15.96 30.18
C VAL A 241 -1.36 -15.54 30.43
N GLU A 242 -0.46 -16.49 30.61
CA GLU A 242 0.98 -16.23 30.63
C GLU A 242 1.51 -15.92 29.22
N ILE A 243 2.28 -14.83 29.07
CA ILE A 243 2.81 -14.40 27.76
C ILE A 243 3.81 -15.45 27.21
N SER A 244 4.52 -16.15 28.10
CA SER A 244 5.39 -17.29 27.76
C SER A 244 4.64 -18.40 27.03
N HIS A 245 3.41 -18.71 27.46
CA HIS A 245 2.57 -19.72 26.84
C HIS A 245 2.13 -19.29 25.44
N VAL A 246 1.67 -18.04 25.29
CA VAL A 246 1.31 -17.47 23.97
C VAL A 246 2.50 -17.46 23.02
N ALA A 247 3.67 -17.07 23.50
CA ALA A 247 4.91 -17.04 22.72
C ALA A 247 5.30 -18.45 22.23
N SER A 248 5.16 -19.47 23.08
CA SER A 248 5.43 -20.86 22.71
C SER A 248 4.50 -21.39 21.61
N LEU A 249 3.21 -21.03 21.68
CA LEU A 249 2.21 -21.43 20.69
C LEU A 249 2.44 -20.78 19.33
N ILE A 250 2.92 -19.53 19.31
CA ILE A 250 3.17 -18.76 18.08
C ILE A 250 4.59 -19.00 17.54
N SER A 251 5.48 -19.63 18.33
CA SER A 251 6.90 -19.80 18.00
C SER A 251 7.63 -18.48 17.72
N LEU A 252 7.29 -17.44 18.49
CA LEU A 252 7.94 -16.12 18.43
C LEU A 252 8.55 -15.74 19.78
N PRO A 253 9.58 -14.87 19.81
CA PRO A 253 10.14 -14.35 21.06
C PRO A 253 9.08 -13.60 21.88
N VAL A 254 9.14 -13.75 23.21
CA VAL A 254 8.24 -13.11 24.17
C VAL A 254 8.20 -11.60 23.98
N GLU A 255 9.36 -10.95 23.77
CA GLU A 255 9.46 -9.49 23.55
C GLU A 255 8.64 -8.99 22.36
N LYS A 256 8.64 -9.74 21.24
CA LYS A 256 7.87 -9.37 20.04
C LYS A 256 6.37 -9.53 20.28
N VAL A 257 5.97 -10.58 21.00
CA VAL A 257 4.57 -10.83 21.35
C VAL A 257 4.07 -9.76 22.32
N GLU A 258 4.84 -9.41 23.34
CA GLU A 258 4.52 -8.35 24.31
C GLU A 258 4.36 -6.99 23.61
N THR A 259 5.32 -6.62 22.76
CA THR A 259 5.25 -5.37 22.00
C THR A 259 3.99 -5.32 21.13
N LYS A 260 3.65 -6.42 20.45
CA LYS A 260 2.45 -6.46 19.61
C LYS A 260 1.16 -6.43 20.42
N LEU A 261 1.09 -7.15 21.54
CA LEU A 261 -0.05 -7.10 22.47
C LEU A 261 -0.25 -5.69 23.02
N SER A 262 0.83 -4.99 23.37
CA SER A 262 0.76 -3.60 23.85
C SER A 262 0.19 -2.66 22.78
N GLN A 263 0.60 -2.83 21.52
CA GLN A 263 0.06 -2.08 20.39
C GLN A 263 -1.43 -2.37 20.19
N MET A 264 -1.85 -3.63 20.29
CA MET A 264 -3.27 -4.02 20.12
C MET A 264 -4.18 -3.47 21.24
N ILE A 265 -3.68 -3.38 22.47
CA ILE A 265 -4.39 -2.76 23.59
C ILE A 265 -4.54 -1.25 23.34
N LEU A 266 -3.47 -0.59 22.87
CA LEU A 266 -3.49 0.84 22.56
C LEU A 266 -4.41 1.18 21.38
N ASP A 267 -4.44 0.31 20.36
CA ASP A 267 -5.37 0.37 19.22
C ASP A 267 -6.83 0.03 19.60
N LYS A 268 -7.09 -0.34 20.86
CA LYS A 268 -8.41 -0.77 21.38
C LYS A 268 -9.02 -1.96 20.61
N LYS A 269 -8.19 -2.86 20.07
CA LYS A 269 -8.67 -4.07 19.38
C LYS A 269 -9.26 -5.10 20.33
N PHE A 270 -8.70 -5.18 21.53
CA PHE A 270 -9.26 -5.92 22.66
C PHE A 270 -9.00 -5.16 23.95
N SER A 271 -9.80 -5.43 24.98
CA SER A 271 -9.64 -4.81 26.30
C SER A 271 -8.82 -5.73 27.19
N GLY A 272 -7.62 -5.29 27.55
CA GLY A 272 -6.75 -6.05 28.44
C GLY A 272 -5.65 -5.18 29.03
N THR A 273 -5.03 -5.67 30.10
CA THR A 273 -3.87 -5.06 30.74
C THR A 273 -2.73 -6.07 30.75
N LEU A 274 -1.52 -5.59 30.46
CA LEU A 274 -0.29 -6.36 30.56
C LEU A 274 0.32 -6.15 31.95
N ASP A 275 0.43 -7.23 32.73
CA ASP A 275 1.21 -7.24 33.97
C ASP A 275 2.63 -7.73 33.67
N GLN A 276 3.56 -6.77 33.54
CA GLN A 276 4.98 -7.05 33.28
C GLN A 276 5.69 -7.72 34.47
N GLY A 277 5.17 -7.59 35.70
CA GLY A 277 5.78 -8.19 36.89
C GLY A 277 5.51 -9.69 36.95
N ALA A 278 4.27 -10.10 36.71
CA ALA A 278 3.87 -11.50 36.67
C ALA A 278 4.07 -12.16 35.28
N GLY A 279 4.27 -11.37 34.22
CA GLY A 279 4.35 -11.87 32.84
C GLY A 279 3.01 -12.39 32.31
N CYS A 280 1.90 -11.82 32.80
CA CYS A 280 0.54 -12.24 32.48
C CYS A 280 -0.23 -11.16 31.72
N LEU A 281 -1.03 -11.60 30.75
CA LEU A 281 -2.05 -10.81 30.10
C LEU A 281 -3.38 -11.06 30.81
N GLU A 282 -4.01 -10.00 31.30
CA GLU A 282 -5.37 -10.04 31.83
C GLU A 282 -6.32 -9.44 30.77
N VAL A 283 -7.30 -10.23 30.33
CA VAL A 283 -8.29 -9.84 29.34
C VAL A 283 -9.60 -9.53 30.07
N PHE A 284 -10.13 -8.34 29.83
CA PHE A 284 -11.40 -7.90 30.40
C PHE A 284 -12.49 -8.03 29.34
N GLU A 285 -13.65 -8.54 29.76
CA GLU A 285 -14.87 -8.31 28.98
C GLU A 285 -15.21 -6.82 29.07
N VAL A 286 -15.60 -6.23 27.94
CA VAL A 286 -15.99 -4.83 27.89
C VAL A 286 -17.25 -4.66 28.74
N ALA A 287 -17.08 -4.19 29.97
CA ALA A 287 -18.19 -3.74 30.79
C ALA A 287 -18.89 -2.61 30.03
N ALA A 288 -20.20 -2.75 29.81
CA ALA A 288 -21.01 -1.69 29.23
C ALA A 288 -20.79 -0.43 30.08
N GLN A 289 -20.23 0.62 29.47
CA GLN A 289 -20.08 1.89 30.16
C GLN A 289 -21.49 2.40 30.47
N ASP A 290 -21.86 2.37 31.75
CA ASP A 290 -23.09 2.97 32.22
C ASP A 290 -23.10 4.44 31.80
N GLY A 291 -24.00 4.81 30.88
CA GLY A 291 -24.12 6.18 30.38
C GLY A 291 -24.44 7.21 31.47
N VAL A 292 -24.73 6.76 32.69
CA VAL A 292 -24.98 7.58 33.88
C VAL A 292 -23.68 8.23 34.39
N TYR A 293 -22.54 7.56 34.33
CA TYR A 293 -21.27 8.11 34.83
C TYR A 293 -20.75 9.32 34.04
N PRO A 294 -20.69 9.32 32.70
CA PRO A 294 -20.26 10.49 31.95
C PRO A 294 -21.22 11.67 32.15
N VAL A 295 -22.54 11.39 32.19
CA VAL A 295 -23.56 12.43 32.43
C VAL A 295 -23.43 13.03 33.83
N THR A 296 -23.20 12.21 34.87
CA THR A 296 -22.99 12.74 36.22
C THR A 296 -21.69 13.56 36.32
N LEU A 297 -20.63 13.18 35.61
CA LEU A 297 -19.39 13.95 35.54
C LEU A 297 -19.61 15.33 34.89
N GLU A 298 -20.36 15.39 33.79
CA GLU A 298 -20.75 16.65 33.13
C GLU A 298 -21.61 17.54 34.04
N VAL A 299 -22.53 16.94 34.80
CA VAL A 299 -23.35 17.67 35.78
C VAL A 299 -22.49 18.24 36.91
N VAL A 300 -21.51 17.48 37.41
CA VAL A 300 -20.59 17.98 38.44
C VAL A 300 -19.72 19.12 37.90
N GLU A 301 -19.21 19.00 36.67
CA GLU A 301 -18.39 20.04 36.05
C GLU A 301 -19.20 21.32 35.80
N SER A 302 -20.42 21.19 35.28
CA SER A 302 -21.31 22.34 35.07
C SER A 302 -21.71 23.02 36.38
N MET A 303 -21.95 22.26 37.44
CA MET A 303 -22.22 22.81 38.77
C MET A 303 -21.00 23.55 39.35
N GLY A 304 -19.78 23.04 39.14
CA GLY A 304 -18.54 23.75 39.47
C GLY A 304 -18.45 25.12 38.79
N ARG A 305 -18.71 25.17 37.48
CA ARG A 305 -18.75 26.45 36.72
C ARG A 305 -19.78 27.42 37.28
N VAL A 306 -20.96 26.93 37.69
CA VAL A 306 -22.01 27.77 38.30
C VAL A 306 -21.52 28.36 39.63
N VAL A 307 -20.88 27.57 40.48
CA VAL A 307 -20.31 28.04 41.75
C VAL A 307 -19.25 29.12 41.53
N ASP A 308 -18.34 28.93 40.57
CA ASP A 308 -17.32 29.93 40.23
C ASP A 308 -17.93 31.25 39.76
N THR A 309 -18.96 31.18 38.90
CA THR A 309 -19.66 32.39 38.43
C THR A 309 -20.41 33.11 39.53
N LEU A 310 -20.99 32.38 40.49
CA LEU A 310 -21.65 32.95 41.66
C LEU A 310 -20.65 33.64 42.57
N PHE A 311 -19.49 33.02 42.82
CA PHE A 311 -18.42 33.60 43.64
C PHE A 311 -17.84 34.87 43.01
N ALA A 312 -17.62 34.87 41.69
CA ALA A 312 -17.17 36.06 40.96
C ALA A 312 -18.22 37.19 41.00
N ARG A 313 -19.52 36.87 40.94
CA ARG A 313 -20.60 37.86 41.09
C ARG A 313 -20.69 38.40 42.51
N SER A 314 -20.55 37.56 43.54
CA SER A 314 -20.58 38.00 44.93
C SER A 314 -19.39 38.90 45.28
N GLN A 315 -18.20 38.60 44.77
CA GLN A 315 -17.03 39.50 44.93
C GLN A 315 -17.26 40.86 44.27
N LYS A 316 -17.87 40.91 43.07
CA LYS A 316 -18.21 42.17 42.41
C LYS A 316 -19.26 42.97 43.18
N LEU A 317 -20.23 42.32 43.81
CA LEU A 317 -21.24 42.97 44.64
C LEU A 317 -20.68 43.45 45.99
N ALA A 318 -19.72 42.74 46.57
CA ALA A 318 -19.06 43.14 47.82
C ALA A 318 -18.02 44.25 47.66
N ALA A 319 -17.60 44.54 46.42
CA ALA A 319 -16.66 45.62 46.08
C ALA A 319 -17.36 46.96 45.72
N VAL A 320 -18.69 47.00 45.77
CA VAL A 320 -19.54 48.21 45.61
C VAL A 320 -20.05 48.61 46.99
#